data_AF-A0A9D9MB38-F1
#
_entry.id   AF-A0A9D9MB38-F1
#
_cell.length_a   1.000
_cell.length_b   1.000
_cell.length_c   1.000
_cell.angle_alpha   90.00
_cell.angle_beta   90.00
_cell.angle_gamma   90.00
#
_symmetry.space_group_name_H-M   'P 1'
#
loop_
_entity.id
_entity.type
_entity.pdbx_description
1 polymer ?
#
loop_
_entity_poly.entity_id
_entity_poly.type
_entity_poly.pdbx_seq_one_letter_code
_entity_poly.pdbx_strand_id
1 'polypeptide(L)'
;MISREKRLLILLVSAAVLLCLAACKKPVEIKIPVSKVELRPDNLRLKTGETQTLNATVLPRDASDISLTWQSDRPAVASVSPDGEVTAVAEGTAVI
;
A
#
# COMPACT_ATOMS: atom_id res chain seq x y z
N MET A 1 -20.39 49.17 -20.84
CA MET A 1 -21.48 48.21 -21.15
C MET A 1 -20.94 47.13 -22.10
N ILE A 2 -20.74 45.90 -21.62
CA ILE A 2 -20.30 44.77 -22.45
C ILE A 2 -21.54 44.16 -23.13
N SER A 3 -21.58 44.22 -24.47
CA SER A 3 -22.68 43.71 -25.32
C SER A 3 -22.95 42.22 -25.09
N ARG A 4 -24.22 41.79 -25.25
CA ARG A 4 -24.68 40.40 -25.02
C ARG A 4 -23.90 39.38 -25.85
N GLU A 5 -23.47 39.75 -27.05
CA GLU A 5 -22.62 38.94 -27.94
C GLU A 5 -21.23 38.70 -27.35
N LYS A 6 -20.64 39.75 -26.76
CA LYS A 6 -19.33 39.67 -26.09
C LYS A 6 -19.40 38.81 -24.82
N ARG A 7 -20.54 38.78 -24.12
CA ARG A 7 -20.77 37.89 -22.96
C ARG A 7 -20.86 36.42 -23.37
N LEU A 8 -21.50 36.13 -24.51
CA LEU A 8 -21.63 34.76 -25.04
C LEU A 8 -20.26 34.22 -25.50
N LEU A 9 -19.45 35.04 -26.18
CA LEU A 9 -18.08 34.68 -26.57
C LEU A 9 -17.16 34.43 -25.37
N ILE A 10 -17.24 35.24 -24.30
CA ILE A 10 -16.42 35.03 -23.10
C ILE A 10 -16.80 33.70 -22.41
N LEU A 11 -18.08 33.35 -22.36
CA LEU A 11 -18.53 32.07 -21.80
C LEU A 11 -18.04 30.89 -22.64
N LEU A 12 -18.12 30.97 -23.97
CA LEU A 12 -17.63 29.92 -24.88
C LEU A 12 -16.11 29.75 -24.79
N VAL A 13 -15.35 30.84 -24.72
CA VAL A 13 -13.89 30.80 -24.53
C VAL A 13 -13.54 30.23 -23.16
N SER A 14 -14.24 30.64 -22.09
CA SER A 14 -14.01 30.09 -20.74
C SER A 14 -14.36 28.60 -20.64
N ALA A 15 -15.44 28.16 -21.31
CA ALA A 15 -15.84 26.76 -21.39
C ALA A 15 -14.85 25.93 -22.20
N ALA A 16 -14.36 26.45 -23.33
CA ALA A 16 -13.33 25.80 -24.14
C ALA A 16 -11.98 25.71 -23.40
N VAL A 17 -11.60 26.74 -22.63
CA VAL A 17 -10.40 26.71 -21.78
C VAL A 17 -10.56 25.72 -20.63
N LEU A 18 -11.71 25.67 -19.95
CA LEU A 18 -12.00 24.64 -18.95
C LEU A 18 -11.98 23.22 -19.55
N LEU A 19 -12.51 23.04 -20.76
CA LEU A 19 -12.53 21.77 -21.47
C LEU A 19 -11.12 21.33 -21.90
N CYS A 20 -10.26 22.28 -22.30
CA CYS A 20 -8.85 22.02 -22.62
C CYS A 20 -8.01 21.69 -21.37
N LEU A 21 -8.25 22.32 -20.22
CA LEU A 21 -7.55 22.01 -18.96
C LEU A 21 -7.91 20.62 -18.43
N ALA A 22 -9.10 20.10 -18.76
CA ALA A 22 -9.53 18.76 -18.39
C ALA A 22 -8.91 17.65 -19.26
N ALA A 23 -8.30 17.98 -20.41
CA ALA A 23 -7.61 17.01 -21.27
C ALA A 23 -6.21 16.67 -20.74
N CYS A 24 -6.15 16.23 -19.49
CA CYS A 24 -4.92 15.78 -18.84
C CYS A 24 -4.61 14.34 -19.31
N LYS A 25 -3.60 14.19 -20.17
CA LYS A 25 -3.10 12.89 -20.63
C LYS A 25 -2.52 12.16 -19.41
N LYS A 26 -3.25 11.18 -18.85
CA LYS A 26 -2.80 10.42 -17.68
C LYS A 26 -1.41 9.84 -17.96
N PRO A 27 -0.42 10.05 -17.07
CA PRO A 27 0.88 9.44 -17.24
C PRO A 27 0.74 7.91 -17.21
N VAL A 28 1.54 7.23 -18.03
CA VAL A 28 1.62 5.77 -18.03
C VAL A 28 2.28 5.33 -16.73
N GLU A 29 1.52 4.69 -15.86
CA GLU A 29 2.01 4.11 -14.61
C GLU A 29 2.68 2.76 -14.93
N ILE A 30 4.01 2.72 -14.89
CA ILE A 30 4.77 1.47 -15.05
C ILE A 30 4.79 0.75 -13.71
N LYS A 31 4.07 -0.37 -13.61
CA LYS A 31 4.04 -1.22 -12.42
C LYS A 31 5.09 -2.33 -12.51
N ILE A 32 6.02 -2.33 -11.56
CA ILE A 32 7.03 -3.37 -11.37
C ILE A 32 6.43 -4.39 -10.37
N PRO A 33 6.20 -5.64 -10.80
CA PRO A 33 5.59 -6.65 -9.93
C PRO A 33 6.56 -7.15 -8.87
N VAL A 34 6.03 -7.48 -7.70
CA VAL A 34 6.75 -8.24 -6.67
C VAL A 34 7.00 -9.67 -7.18
N SER A 35 8.23 -10.14 -7.06
CA SER A 35 8.63 -11.50 -7.47
C SER A 35 8.92 -12.41 -6.28
N LYS A 36 9.34 -11.85 -5.14
CA LYS A 36 9.73 -12.63 -3.95
C LYS A 36 9.54 -11.83 -2.68
N VAL A 37 9.19 -12.51 -1.61
CA VAL A 37 9.25 -11.99 -0.24
C VAL A 37 10.18 -12.90 0.55
N GLU A 38 11.19 -12.33 1.18
CA GLU A 38 12.13 -13.05 2.05
C GLU A 38 11.84 -12.71 3.51
N LEU A 39 11.62 -13.74 4.34
CA LEU A 39 11.31 -13.59 5.75
C LEU A 39 12.49 -14.05 6.62
N ARG A 40 12.89 -13.23 7.59
CA ARG A 40 13.96 -13.54 8.55
C ARG A 40 13.60 -13.07 9.97
N PRO A 41 13.75 -13.94 10.99
CA PRO A 41 13.89 -15.40 10.88
C PRO A 41 12.62 -16.06 10.31
N ASP A 42 12.75 -17.23 9.70
CA ASP A 42 11.62 -18.00 9.15
C ASP A 42 11.00 -19.00 10.16
N ASN A 43 11.67 -19.20 11.29
CA ASN A 43 11.22 -20.03 12.41
C ASN A 43 11.56 -19.35 13.73
N LEU A 44 10.63 -19.41 14.67
CA LEU A 44 10.79 -18.84 16.01
C LEU A 44 10.42 -19.85 17.08
N ARG A 45 11.15 -19.80 18.19
CA ARG A 45 10.84 -20.52 19.43
C ARG A 45 10.81 -19.51 20.54
N LEU A 46 9.60 -19.14 20.95
CA LEU A 46 9.34 -18.16 21.98
C LEU A 46 8.64 -18.83 23.15
N LYS A 47 8.95 -18.39 24.36
CA LYS A 47 8.14 -18.71 25.54
C LYS A 47 6.91 -17.81 25.55
N THR A 48 5.83 -18.28 26.16
CA THR A 48 4.62 -17.47 26.37
C THR A 48 4.97 -16.13 27.02
N GLY A 49 4.50 -15.04 26.40
CA GLY A 49 4.78 -13.66 26.80
C GLY A 49 6.02 -13.03 26.15
N GLU A 50 6.87 -13.80 25.48
CA GLU A 50 7.99 -13.25 24.71
C GLU A 50 7.51 -12.69 23.37
N THR A 51 8.23 -11.67 22.90
CA THR A 51 7.99 -11.01 21.62
C THR A 51 9.22 -11.07 20.73
N GLN A 52 9.01 -11.06 19.42
CA GLN A 52 10.07 -11.01 18.43
C GLN A 52 9.57 -10.37 17.15
N THR A 53 10.32 -9.40 16.63
CA THR A 53 10.03 -8.77 15.35
C THR A 53 10.54 -9.62 14.19
N LEU A 54 9.67 -9.82 13.20
CA LEU A 54 10.01 -10.42 11.92
C LEU A 54 10.47 -9.34 10.93
N ASN A 55 11.54 -9.63 10.18
CA ASN A 55 11.99 -8.76 9.10
C ASN A 55 11.64 -9.40 7.75
N ALA A 56 10.86 -8.69 6.94
CA ALA A 56 10.48 -9.12 5.60
C ALA A 56 11.08 -8.18 4.55
N THR A 57 11.69 -8.76 3.51
CA THR A 57 12.27 -8.02 2.37
C THR A 57 11.51 -8.36 1.11
N VAL A 58 10.89 -7.36 0.48
CA VAL A 58 10.19 -7.49 -0.80
C VAL A 58 11.16 -7.27 -1.95
N LEU A 59 11.18 -8.18 -2.92
CA LEU A 59 12.04 -8.13 -4.09
C LEU A 59 11.22 -8.19 -5.40
N PRO A 60 11.64 -7.45 -6.44
CA PRO A 60 12.83 -6.60 -6.47
C PRO A 60 12.62 -5.29 -5.67
N ARG A 61 13.71 -4.62 -5.27
CA ARG A 61 13.66 -3.44 -4.38
C ARG A 61 12.85 -2.27 -4.96
N ASP A 62 12.66 -2.27 -6.28
CA ASP A 62 11.97 -1.27 -7.06
C ASP A 62 10.54 -1.70 -7.45
N ALA A 63 10.02 -2.76 -6.83
CA ALA A 63 8.61 -3.13 -6.97
C ALA A 63 7.71 -1.93 -6.64
N SER A 64 6.63 -1.77 -7.42
CA SER A 64 5.74 -0.61 -7.29
C SER A 64 4.88 -0.64 -6.04
N ASP A 65 4.70 -1.81 -5.43
CA ASP A 65 4.04 -1.97 -4.15
C ASP A 65 4.89 -2.89 -3.27
N ILE A 66 5.39 -2.34 -2.17
CA ILE A 66 6.19 -3.04 -1.15
C ILE A 66 5.44 -3.12 0.18
N SER A 67 4.15 -2.80 0.19
CA SER A 67 3.31 -2.84 1.38
C SER A 67 3.17 -4.27 1.87
N LEU A 68 3.30 -4.49 3.18
CA LEU A 68 3.15 -5.80 3.80
C LEU A 68 1.97 -5.79 4.77
N THR A 69 1.29 -6.91 4.84
CA THR A 69 0.22 -7.16 5.82
C THR A 69 0.51 -8.49 6.49
N TRP A 70 0.54 -8.47 7.82
CA TRP A 70 0.84 -9.64 8.65
C TRP A 70 -0.43 -10.24 9.21
N GLN A 71 -0.50 -11.58 9.28
CA GLN A 71 -1.65 -12.26 9.85
C GLN A 71 -1.25 -13.61 10.44
N SER A 72 -1.67 -13.87 11.68
CA SER A 72 -1.53 -15.19 12.28
C SER A 72 -2.71 -16.10 11.92
N ASP A 73 -2.43 -17.36 11.57
CA ASP A 73 -3.44 -18.41 11.41
C ASP A 73 -4.11 -18.80 12.76
N ARG A 74 -3.40 -18.58 13.87
CA ARG A 74 -3.81 -18.89 15.24
C ARG A 74 -3.44 -17.76 16.19
N PRO A 75 -4.19 -16.63 16.17
CA PRO A 75 -3.92 -15.47 17.02
C PRO A 75 -3.94 -15.76 18.52
N ALA A 76 -4.65 -16.81 18.95
CA ALA A 76 -4.70 -17.25 20.34
C ALA A 76 -3.42 -17.99 20.81
N VAL A 77 -2.58 -18.45 19.86
CA VAL A 77 -1.29 -19.10 20.13
C VAL A 77 -0.15 -18.12 19.93
N ALA A 78 -0.15 -17.40 18.81
CA ALA A 78 0.77 -16.28 18.58
C ALA A 78 0.04 -15.18 17.80
N SER A 79 0.15 -13.93 18.24
CA SER A 79 -0.36 -12.76 17.51
C SER A 79 0.78 -12.06 16.79
N VAL A 80 0.47 -11.32 15.72
CA VAL A 80 1.42 -10.47 15.00
C VAL A 80 0.84 -9.07 14.88
N SER A 81 1.67 -8.04 15.12
CA SER A 81 1.29 -6.64 14.95
C SER A 81 1.42 -6.20 13.48
N PRO A 82 0.84 -5.04 13.10
CA PRO A 82 1.03 -4.46 11.77
C PRO A 82 2.50 -4.18 11.42
N ASP A 83 3.35 -3.97 12.43
CA ASP A 83 4.78 -3.72 12.27
C ASP A 83 5.61 -5.02 12.18
N GLY A 84 4.96 -6.20 12.22
CA GLY A 84 5.62 -7.50 12.15
C GLY A 84 6.16 -8.01 13.50
N GLU A 85 5.70 -7.44 14.63
CA GLU A 85 6.05 -7.96 15.96
C GLU A 85 5.18 -9.15 16.33
N VAL A 86 5.79 -10.32 16.49
CA VAL A 86 5.12 -11.55 16.93
C VAL A 86 5.17 -11.65 18.44
N THR A 87 4.02 -11.91 19.07
CA THR A 87 3.90 -12.18 20.51
C THR A 87 3.42 -13.61 20.72
N ALA A 88 4.12 -14.38 21.55
CA ALA A 88 3.66 -15.70 21.97
C ALA A 88 2.57 -15.58 23.05
N VAL A 89 1.35 -16.02 22.73
CA VAL A 89 0.17 -15.87 23.60
C VAL A 89 -0.09 -17.13 24.42
N ALA A 90 0.10 -18.31 23.83
CA ALA A 90 -0.10 -19.60 24.49
C ALA A 90 0.79 -20.69 23.87
N GLU A 91 0.87 -21.84 24.53
CA GLU A 91 1.61 -22.99 24.01
C GLU A 91 0.98 -23.51 22.71
N GLY A 92 1.82 -23.76 21.71
CA GLY A 92 1.38 -24.32 20.43
C GLY A 92 2.29 -23.95 19.26
N THR A 93 1.74 -24.05 18.06
CA THR A 93 2.39 -23.64 16.81
C THR A 93 1.42 -22.79 16.01
N ALA A 94 1.89 -21.66 15.49
CA ALA A 94 1.16 -20.74 14.63
C ALA A 94 2.02 -20.39 13.40
N VAL A 95 1.37 -20.06 12.30
CA VAL A 95 1.96 -19.55 11.07
C VAL A 95 1.58 -18.08 10.94
N ILE A 96 2.56 -17.24 10.61
CA ILE A 96 2.45 -15.78 10.48
C ILE A 96 2.55 -15.38 9.01
#